data_AF-X1MUZ4-F1
#
_entry.id   AF-X1MUZ4-F1
#
_cell.length_a   1.000
_cell.length_b   1.000
_cell.length_c   1.000
_cell.angle_alpha   90.00
_cell.angle_beta   90.00
_cell.angle_gamma   90.00
#
_symmetry.space_group_name_H-M   'P 1'
#
loop_
_entity.id
_entity.type
_entity.pdbx_description
1 polymer ?
#
loop_
_entity_poly.entity_id
_entity_poly.type
_entity_poly.pdbx_seq_one_letter_code
_entity_poly.pdbx_strand_id
1 'polypeptide(L)'
;LTVDKFKERALELLAKAAEKGEIDAELAEEIRAAAIADDPAQAAIEEQRARVDKLKEQCRKSKCADCEQLLSIADYLVRKSVWALGGDGWAYDIGYGGLDHVLASGADVNVLVLDTEVYSNTGGQMSKSTPRAAVAKFAAGGKPSPKKDLALLAMTYGNIYVARVAIGANPGQAVKAFVEAEAYPGPSLIIAYSHCIAHGINMTAGYQEHKKAFLESYTK
;
A
#
# COMPACT_ATOMS: atom_id res chain seq x y z
N LEU A 1 6.46 11.55 -4.74
CA LEU A 1 5.25 11.73 -3.89
C LEU A 1 5.41 12.94 -2.99
N THR A 2 4.33 13.52 -2.44
CA THR A 2 4.42 14.67 -1.52
C THR A 2 5.23 14.34 -0.26
N VAL A 3 5.11 13.11 0.23
CA VAL A 3 5.87 12.59 1.37
C VAL A 3 7.39 12.69 1.13
N ASP A 4 7.85 12.39 -0.09
CA ASP A 4 9.27 12.48 -0.46
C ASP A 4 9.75 13.94 -0.41
N LYS A 5 8.93 14.88 -0.88
CA LYS A 5 9.26 16.31 -0.83
C LYS A 5 9.30 16.85 0.59
N PHE A 6 8.42 16.39 1.48
CA PHE A 6 8.52 16.73 2.89
C PHE A 6 9.75 16.10 3.56
N LYS A 7 10.12 14.87 3.22
CA LYS A 7 11.34 14.22 3.70
C LYS A 7 12.60 14.97 3.24
N GLU A 8 12.71 15.29 1.95
CA GLU A 8 13.78 16.12 1.39
C GLU A 8 13.90 17.46 2.15
N ARG A 9 12.77 18.18 2.31
CA ARG A 9 12.75 19.46 3.01
C ARG A 9 13.12 19.33 4.49
N ALA A 10 12.66 18.27 5.17
CA ALA A 10 13.00 18.02 6.57
C ALA A 10 14.50 17.76 6.74
N LEU A 11 15.12 17.02 5.82
CA LEU A 11 16.58 16.78 5.83
C LEU A 11 17.38 18.06 5.59
N GLU A 12 16.94 18.94 4.68
CA GLU A 12 17.57 20.25 4.49
C GLU A 12 17.51 21.12 5.75
N LEU A 13 16.35 21.16 6.41
CA LEU A 13 16.16 21.95 7.63
C LEU A 13 16.95 21.36 8.81
N LEU A 14 17.03 20.02 8.89
CA LEU A 14 17.84 19.31 9.87
C LEU A 14 19.32 19.70 9.75
N ALA A 15 19.87 19.68 8.53
CA ALA A 15 21.26 20.08 8.28
C ALA A 15 21.51 21.55 8.69
N LYS A 16 20.62 22.47 8.32
CA LYS A 16 20.74 23.89 8.69
C LYS A 16 20.67 24.13 10.19
N ALA A 17 19.78 23.42 10.89
CA ALA A 17 19.67 23.53 12.34
C ALA A 17 20.93 23.01 13.05
N ALA A 18 21.54 21.93 12.54
CA ALA A 18 22.78 21.38 13.07
C ALA A 18 23.98 22.32 12.83
N GLU A 19 24.12 22.89 11.62
CA GLU A 19 25.18 23.85 11.29
C GLU A 19 25.14 25.11 12.17
N LYS A 20 23.94 25.53 12.59
CA LYS A 20 23.74 26.66 13.51
C LYS A 20 23.98 26.32 14.98
N GLY A 21 24.21 25.05 15.31
CA GLY A 21 24.41 24.59 16.69
C GLY A 21 23.12 24.62 17.53
N GLU A 22 21.95 24.66 16.88
CA GLU A 22 20.64 24.70 17.55
C GLU A 22 20.16 23.31 17.97
N ILE A 23 20.70 22.28 17.31
CA ILE A 23 20.48 20.86 17.62
C ILE A 23 21.83 20.15 17.72
N ASP A 24 21.82 19.03 18.43
CA ASP A 24 22.99 18.18 18.56
C ASP A 24 23.38 17.57 17.20
N ALA A 25 24.66 17.72 16.84
CA ALA A 25 25.16 17.32 15.52
C ALA A 25 25.21 15.78 15.35
N GLU A 26 25.47 15.05 16.44
CA GLU A 26 25.48 13.58 16.42
C GLU A 26 24.07 13.04 16.19
N LEU A 27 23.07 13.55 16.93
CA LEU A 27 21.66 13.22 16.74
C LEU A 27 21.17 13.55 15.32
N ALA A 28 21.58 14.70 14.77
CA ALA A 28 21.20 15.10 13.42
C ALA A 28 21.74 14.14 12.35
N GLU A 29 23.01 13.72 12.46
CA GLU A 29 23.60 12.75 11.54
C GLU A 29 23.01 11.35 11.69
N GLU A 30 22.69 10.89 12.91
CA GLU A 30 21.98 9.62 13.10
C GLU A 30 20.59 9.62 12.45
N ILE A 31 19.82 10.69 12.64
CA ILE A 31 18.49 10.85 12.04
C ILE A 31 18.59 10.86 10.52
N ARG A 32 19.56 11.59 9.98
CA ARG A 32 19.81 11.67 8.53
C ARG A 32 20.20 10.32 7.96
N ALA A 33 21.13 9.60 8.59
CA ALA A 33 21.59 8.29 8.14
C ALA A 33 20.43 7.29 8.12
N ALA A 34 19.63 7.23 9.19
CA ALA A 34 18.46 6.35 9.26
C ALA A 34 17.37 6.73 8.23
N ALA A 35 17.12 8.02 8.02
CA ALA A 35 16.17 8.48 7.02
C ALA A 35 16.62 8.12 5.59
N ILE A 36 17.92 8.16 5.29
CA ILE A 36 18.46 7.76 3.98
C ILE A 36 18.45 6.24 3.81
N ALA A 37 18.77 5.49 4.86
CA ALA A 37 18.73 4.02 4.84
C ALA A 37 17.32 3.49 4.58
N ASP A 38 16.31 4.20 5.08
CA ASP A 38 14.88 3.95 4.81
C ASP A 38 14.44 2.51 5.11
N ASP A 39 15.00 1.93 6.17
CA ASP A 39 14.77 0.55 6.58
C ASP A 39 13.28 0.30 6.94
N PRO A 40 12.60 -0.65 6.27
CA PRO A 40 11.20 -0.98 6.55
C PRO A 40 11.00 -1.76 7.87
N ALA A 41 12.07 -2.24 8.51
CA ALA A 41 11.97 -3.00 9.75
C ALA A 41 11.30 -2.18 10.87
N GLN A 42 10.30 -2.77 11.53
CA GLN A 42 9.57 -2.11 12.62
C GLN A 42 10.51 -1.57 13.71
N ALA A 43 11.58 -2.31 14.05
CA ALA A 43 12.56 -1.88 15.03
C ALA A 43 13.26 -0.57 14.61
N ALA A 44 13.69 -0.46 13.35
CA ALA A 44 14.33 0.74 12.81
C ALA A 44 13.37 1.94 12.81
N ILE A 45 12.09 1.71 12.49
CA ILE A 45 11.05 2.75 12.52
C ILE A 45 10.84 3.29 13.94
N GLU A 46 10.75 2.42 14.95
CA GLU A 46 10.57 2.85 16.34
C GLU A 46 11.81 3.56 16.89
N GLU A 47 13.02 3.08 16.56
CA GLU A 47 14.25 3.79 16.90
C GLU A 47 14.29 5.20 16.29
N GLN A 48 13.92 5.32 15.02
CA GLN A 48 13.89 6.60 14.34
C GLN A 48 12.85 7.54 14.92
N ARG A 49 11.67 7.04 15.33
CA ARG A 49 10.67 7.84 16.06
C ARG A 49 11.25 8.39 17.36
N ALA A 50 11.94 7.56 18.14
CA ALA A 50 12.57 8.01 19.37
C ALA A 50 13.64 9.10 19.12
N ARG A 51 14.43 8.99 18.05
CA ARG A 51 15.38 10.06 17.65
C ARG A 51 14.66 11.35 17.25
N VAL A 52 13.59 11.23 16.45
CA VAL A 52 12.78 12.38 16.02
C VAL A 52 12.07 13.06 17.19
N ASP A 53 11.64 12.32 18.21
CA ASP A 53 11.06 12.91 19.41
C ASP A 53 12.10 13.74 20.19
N LYS A 54 13.33 13.24 20.35
CA LYS A 54 14.44 14.01 20.93
C LYS A 54 14.76 15.26 20.11
N LEU A 55 14.76 15.15 18.78
CA LEU A 55 14.94 16.29 17.87
C LEU A 55 13.86 17.35 18.12
N LYS A 56 12.59 16.95 18.19
CA LYS A 56 11.48 17.87 18.46
C LYS A 56 11.64 18.57 19.81
N GLU A 57 12.13 17.88 20.83
CA GLU A 57 12.42 18.50 22.14
C GLU A 57 13.52 19.56 22.06
N GLN A 58 14.60 19.32 21.31
CA GLN A 58 15.66 20.30 21.08
C GLN A 58 15.15 21.49 20.26
N CYS A 59 14.44 21.24 19.16
CA CYS A 59 13.87 22.29 18.31
C CYS A 59 12.84 23.17 19.04
N ARG A 60 12.13 22.65 20.05
CA ARG A 60 11.22 23.48 20.88
C ARG A 60 11.95 24.43 21.83
N LYS A 61 13.19 24.10 22.21
CA LYS A 61 14.03 24.95 23.08
C LYS A 61 14.75 26.03 22.27
N SER A 62 15.12 25.70 21.04
CA SER A 62 15.63 26.67 20.08
C SER A 62 14.50 27.57 19.55
N LYS A 63 14.69 28.89 19.56
CA LYS A 63 13.74 29.85 18.95
C LYS A 63 14.08 30.15 17.49
N CYS A 64 14.81 29.25 16.83
CA CYS A 64 15.27 29.46 15.46
C CYS A 64 14.14 29.23 14.44
N ALA A 65 14.06 30.06 13.40
CA ALA A 65 13.02 29.96 12.37
C ALA A 65 13.05 28.61 11.61
N ASP A 66 14.25 28.03 11.43
CA ASP A 66 14.40 26.72 10.78
C ASP A 66 13.88 25.59 11.68
N CYS A 67 14.03 25.72 13.00
CA CYS A 67 13.56 24.78 14.01
C CYS A 67 12.03 24.76 14.05
N GLU A 68 11.40 25.93 13.95
CA GLU A 68 9.95 26.07 13.86
C GLU A 68 9.38 25.43 12.59
N GLN A 69 10.03 25.66 11.44
CA GLN A 69 9.66 24.99 10.20
C GLN A 69 9.89 23.47 10.29
N LEU A 70 11.01 23.04 10.86
CA LEU A 70 11.35 21.63 11.01
C LEU A 70 10.31 20.90 11.87
N LEU A 71 9.85 21.50 12.97
CA LEU A 71 8.80 20.93 13.82
C LEU A 71 7.52 20.60 13.06
N SER A 72 7.17 21.38 12.02
CA SER A 72 5.97 21.13 11.21
C SER A 72 6.06 19.90 10.30
N ILE A 73 7.28 19.44 9.99
CA ILE A 73 7.54 18.32 9.06
C ILE A 73 8.50 17.25 9.61
N ALA A 74 8.93 17.34 10.86
CA ALA A 74 9.91 16.43 11.45
C ALA A 74 9.43 14.96 11.42
N ASP A 75 8.12 14.73 11.45
CA ASP A 75 7.54 13.40 11.34
C ASP A 75 7.82 12.70 10.00
N TYR A 76 8.20 13.44 8.96
CA TYR A 76 8.60 12.89 7.65
C TYR A 76 10.05 12.39 7.61
N LEU A 77 10.82 12.58 8.70
CA LEU A 77 12.12 11.93 8.89
C LEU A 77 11.98 10.46 9.33
N VAL A 78 10.76 10.05 9.68
CA VAL A 78 10.38 8.65 9.88
C VAL A 78 9.76 8.13 8.59
N ARG A 79 10.17 6.93 8.13
CA ARG A 79 9.59 6.24 6.97
C ARG A 79 8.05 6.26 7.05
N LYS A 80 7.41 6.53 5.92
CA LYS A 80 5.95 6.47 5.77
C LYS A 80 5.61 5.41 4.74
N SER A 81 4.64 4.58 5.07
CA SER A 81 4.09 3.59 4.14
C SER A 81 2.87 4.19 3.43
N VAL A 82 2.95 4.31 2.10
CA VAL A 82 1.86 4.89 1.28
C VAL A 82 1.00 3.76 0.72
N TRP A 83 -0.29 3.77 1.07
CA TRP A 83 -1.25 2.76 0.63
C TRP A 83 -2.38 3.34 -0.20
N ALA A 84 -2.67 2.72 -1.34
CA ALA A 84 -3.86 2.95 -2.15
C ALA A 84 -4.80 1.74 -2.04
N LEU A 85 -6.00 1.94 -1.51
CA LEU A 85 -6.99 0.89 -1.31
C LEU A 85 -8.17 1.10 -2.26
N GLY A 86 -8.62 0.02 -2.89
CA GLY A 86 -9.84 0.07 -3.69
C GLY A 86 -10.37 -1.32 -4.04
N GLY A 87 -11.61 -1.33 -4.54
CA GLY A 87 -12.26 -2.56 -5.02
C GLY A 87 -11.87 -2.92 -6.45
N ASP A 88 -12.37 -4.06 -6.93
CA ASP A 88 -12.10 -4.51 -8.29
C ASP A 88 -12.62 -3.55 -9.37
N GLY A 89 -13.78 -2.91 -9.17
CA GLY A 89 -14.28 -1.95 -10.16
C GLY A 89 -13.38 -0.73 -10.37
N TRP A 90 -12.65 -0.31 -9.34
CA TRP A 90 -11.63 0.72 -9.50
C TRP A 90 -10.41 0.16 -10.24
N ALA A 91 -9.81 -0.92 -9.73
CA ALA A 91 -8.53 -1.41 -10.21
C ALA A 91 -8.59 -2.05 -11.62
N TYR A 92 -9.68 -2.73 -11.96
CA TYR A 92 -9.81 -3.45 -13.23
C TYR A 92 -10.43 -2.62 -14.35
N ASP A 93 -11.27 -1.64 -14.00
CA ASP A 93 -12.05 -0.83 -14.94
C ASP A 93 -11.64 0.65 -14.92
N ILE A 94 -12.37 1.49 -14.17
CA ILE A 94 -12.31 2.96 -14.32
C ILE A 94 -10.96 3.54 -13.90
N GLY A 95 -10.33 2.97 -12.87
CA GLY A 95 -9.05 3.40 -12.32
C GLY A 95 -7.85 2.69 -12.93
N TYR A 96 -8.05 1.70 -13.81
CA TYR A 96 -6.95 0.86 -14.30
C TYR A 96 -5.85 1.68 -15.01
N GLY A 97 -6.21 2.66 -15.85
CA GLY A 97 -5.22 3.47 -16.55
C GLY A 97 -4.33 4.28 -15.59
N GLY A 98 -4.90 4.80 -14.50
CA GLY A 98 -4.12 5.50 -13.47
C GLY A 98 -3.30 4.54 -12.61
N LEU A 99 -3.89 3.38 -12.25
CA LEU A 99 -3.19 2.32 -11.51
C LEU A 99 -1.97 1.82 -12.27
N ASP A 100 -2.13 1.49 -13.55
CA ASP A 100 -1.05 1.05 -14.44
C ASP A 100 0.07 2.08 -14.50
N HIS A 101 -0.27 3.36 -14.70
CA HIS A 101 0.72 4.45 -14.73
C HIS A 101 1.48 4.60 -13.40
N VAL A 102 0.79 4.53 -12.26
CA VAL A 102 1.41 4.64 -10.93
C VAL A 102 2.34 3.45 -10.68
N LEU A 103 1.91 2.23 -10.98
CA LEU A 103 2.75 1.05 -10.82
C LEU A 103 3.96 1.08 -11.76
N ALA A 104 3.79 1.53 -13.01
CA ALA A 104 4.88 1.67 -13.96
C ALA A 104 5.90 2.76 -13.58
N SER A 105 5.53 3.72 -12.72
CA SER A 105 6.40 4.82 -12.32
C SER A 105 7.60 4.38 -11.46
N GLY A 106 7.54 3.19 -10.86
CA GLY A 106 8.57 2.70 -9.93
C GLY A 106 8.51 3.34 -8.54
N ALA A 107 7.50 4.15 -8.24
CA ALA A 107 7.33 4.74 -6.91
C ALA A 107 7.11 3.65 -5.83
N ASP A 108 7.68 3.85 -4.65
CA ASP A 108 7.43 3.03 -3.45
C ASP A 108 6.01 3.30 -2.94
N VAL A 109 5.06 2.52 -3.46
CA VAL A 109 3.64 2.58 -3.10
C VAL A 109 3.05 1.19 -3.03
N ASN A 110 2.21 0.97 -2.03
CA ASN A 110 1.48 -0.27 -1.83
C ASN A 110 0.04 -0.13 -2.32
N VAL A 111 -0.38 -0.99 -3.23
CA VAL A 111 -1.75 -1.03 -3.73
C VAL A 111 -2.43 -2.29 -3.21
N LEU A 112 -3.56 -2.12 -2.53
CA LEU A 112 -4.43 -3.22 -2.11
C LEU A 112 -5.75 -3.18 -2.89
N VAL A 113 -5.95 -4.21 -3.70
CA VAL A 113 -7.19 -4.45 -4.43
C VAL A 113 -8.03 -5.48 -3.68
N LEU A 114 -9.17 -5.05 -3.15
CA LEU A 114 -10.18 -5.91 -2.56
C LEU A 114 -11.09 -6.44 -3.67
N ASP A 115 -10.74 -7.60 -4.22
CA ASP A 115 -11.40 -8.17 -5.38
C ASP A 115 -12.65 -8.94 -4.97
N THR A 116 -13.80 -8.27 -5.11
CA THR A 116 -15.12 -8.87 -4.87
C THR A 116 -15.74 -9.43 -6.13
N GLU A 117 -15.06 -9.34 -7.28
CA GLU A 117 -15.52 -9.86 -8.56
C GLU A 117 -16.78 -9.19 -9.13
N VAL A 118 -17.27 -8.13 -8.50
CA VAL A 118 -18.44 -7.33 -8.90
C VAL A 118 -18.34 -5.93 -8.31
N TYR A 119 -19.11 -4.98 -8.82
CA TYR A 119 -19.25 -3.67 -8.18
C TYR A 119 -20.20 -3.80 -6.99
N SER A 120 -19.66 -4.25 -5.86
CA SER A 120 -20.44 -4.58 -4.68
C SER A 120 -21.31 -3.42 -4.18
N ASN A 121 -20.73 -2.22 -4.05
CA ASN A 121 -21.41 -1.06 -3.47
C ASN A 121 -22.63 -0.58 -4.30
N THR A 122 -22.54 -0.63 -5.63
CA THR A 122 -23.61 -0.16 -6.52
C THR A 122 -24.65 -1.25 -6.85
N GLY A 123 -24.60 -2.37 -6.13
CA GLY A 123 -25.59 -3.44 -6.20
C GLY A 123 -25.23 -4.58 -7.15
N GLY A 124 -23.95 -4.90 -7.29
CA GLY A 124 -23.48 -6.12 -7.96
C GLY A 124 -23.47 -6.03 -9.50
N GLN A 125 -23.00 -4.92 -10.06
CA GLN A 125 -22.72 -4.82 -11.49
C GLN A 125 -21.52 -5.69 -11.87
N MET A 126 -21.53 -6.21 -13.10
CA MET A 126 -20.39 -6.85 -13.72
C MET A 126 -19.18 -5.89 -13.78
N SER A 127 -18.01 -6.39 -13.40
CA SER A 127 -16.69 -5.78 -13.60
C SER A 127 -15.86 -6.58 -14.61
N LYS A 128 -14.72 -6.04 -15.04
CA LYS A 128 -13.72 -6.86 -15.75
C LYS A 128 -13.10 -7.95 -14.87
N SER A 129 -13.21 -7.85 -13.55
CA SER A 129 -12.77 -8.91 -12.63
C SER A 129 -13.81 -10.02 -12.44
N THR A 130 -15.06 -9.83 -12.87
CA THR A 130 -16.09 -10.88 -12.84
C THR A 130 -15.64 -12.12 -13.63
N PRO A 131 -15.75 -13.34 -13.08
CA PRO A 131 -15.42 -14.59 -13.77
C PRO A 131 -16.30 -14.87 -14.99
N ARG A 132 -15.83 -15.76 -15.87
CA ARG A 132 -16.67 -16.28 -16.96
C ARG A 132 -17.91 -16.97 -16.38
N ALA A 133 -19.04 -16.81 -17.06
CA ALA A 133 -20.34 -17.37 -16.73
C ALA A 133 -20.96 -16.88 -15.40
N ALA A 134 -20.28 -16.04 -14.61
CA ALA A 134 -20.86 -15.46 -13.41
C ALA A 134 -22.00 -14.49 -13.78
N VAL A 135 -23.12 -14.62 -13.06
CA VAL A 135 -24.31 -13.78 -13.24
C VAL A 135 -24.18 -12.53 -12.36
N ALA A 136 -24.31 -11.37 -12.97
CA ALA A 136 -24.28 -10.08 -12.31
C ALA A 136 -25.22 -9.10 -13.06
N LYS A 137 -25.48 -7.91 -12.50
CA LYS A 137 -26.18 -6.88 -13.28
C LYS A 137 -25.35 -6.53 -14.52
N PHE A 138 -26.01 -6.40 -15.66
CA PHE A 138 -25.39 -6.30 -17.00
C PHE A 138 -24.72 -7.57 -17.54
N ALA A 139 -24.85 -8.70 -16.83
CA ALA A 139 -24.42 -10.03 -17.26
C ALA A 139 -25.45 -11.09 -16.84
N ALA A 140 -26.74 -10.88 -17.15
CA ALA A 140 -27.83 -11.75 -16.72
C ALA A 140 -27.72 -13.18 -17.29
N GLY A 141 -27.20 -13.32 -18.52
CA GLY A 141 -26.88 -14.61 -19.13
C GLY A 141 -25.51 -15.18 -18.75
N GLY A 142 -24.85 -14.58 -17.74
CA GLY A 142 -23.45 -14.86 -17.41
C GLY A 142 -22.48 -14.03 -18.25
N LYS A 143 -21.32 -13.68 -17.67
CA LYS A 143 -20.27 -12.93 -18.39
C LYS A 143 -19.58 -13.81 -19.45
N PRO A 144 -19.52 -13.41 -20.73
CA PRO A 144 -18.94 -14.25 -21.78
C PRO A 144 -17.40 -14.32 -21.72
N SER A 145 -16.76 -13.20 -21.41
CA SER A 145 -15.30 -13.07 -21.36
C SER A 145 -14.71 -13.60 -20.04
N PRO A 146 -13.48 -14.16 -20.04
CA PRO A 146 -12.79 -14.53 -18.81
C PRO A 146 -12.50 -13.29 -17.93
N LYS A 147 -12.17 -13.54 -16.66
CA LYS A 147 -11.65 -12.52 -15.74
C LYS A 147 -10.38 -11.90 -16.35
N LYS A 148 -10.28 -10.57 -16.35
CA LYS A 148 -9.04 -9.88 -16.71
C LYS A 148 -7.97 -10.26 -15.68
N ASP A 149 -6.79 -10.71 -16.11
CA ASP A 149 -5.72 -11.07 -15.20
C ASP A 149 -4.83 -9.85 -14.89
N LEU A 150 -5.24 -9.06 -13.88
CA LEU A 150 -4.51 -7.87 -13.46
C LEU A 150 -3.12 -8.20 -12.92
N ALA A 151 -2.97 -9.33 -12.22
CA ALA A 151 -1.68 -9.78 -11.70
C ALA A 151 -0.71 -10.06 -12.86
N LEU A 152 -1.15 -10.82 -13.87
CA LEU A 152 -0.33 -11.12 -15.03
C LEU A 152 0.10 -9.86 -15.79
N LEU A 153 -0.82 -8.92 -15.98
CA LEU A 153 -0.51 -7.64 -16.61
C LEU A 153 0.55 -6.86 -15.83
N ALA A 154 0.41 -6.73 -14.52
CA ALA A 154 1.40 -6.06 -13.68
C ALA A 154 2.78 -6.77 -13.69
N MET A 155 2.80 -8.11 -13.69
CA MET A 155 4.05 -8.87 -13.75
C MET A 155 4.85 -8.64 -15.04
N THR A 156 4.24 -8.18 -16.14
CA THR A 156 4.95 -7.92 -17.40
C THR A 156 5.99 -6.80 -17.31
N TYR A 157 5.86 -5.88 -16.33
CA TYR A 157 6.85 -4.82 -16.11
C TYR A 157 8.15 -5.35 -15.48
N GLY A 158 8.10 -6.47 -14.74
CA GLY A 158 9.27 -7.11 -14.12
C GLY A 158 9.81 -6.45 -12.85
N ASN A 159 9.36 -5.24 -12.50
CA ASN A 159 9.80 -4.47 -11.33
C ASN A 159 8.64 -4.09 -10.38
N ILE A 160 7.53 -4.83 -10.42
CA ILE A 160 6.39 -4.66 -9.52
C ILE A 160 6.29 -5.90 -8.67
N TYR A 161 6.27 -5.75 -7.34
CA TYR A 161 5.91 -6.85 -6.46
C TYR A 161 4.43 -7.17 -6.62
N VAL A 162 4.09 -8.40 -7.00
CA VAL A 162 2.69 -8.80 -7.22
C VAL A 162 2.37 -10.02 -6.36
N ALA A 163 1.31 -9.92 -5.55
CA ALA A 163 0.81 -11.02 -4.76
C ALA A 163 -0.71 -11.17 -4.91
N ARG A 164 -1.17 -12.41 -5.04
CA ARG A 164 -2.58 -12.77 -4.86
C ARG A 164 -2.74 -13.43 -3.51
N VAL A 165 -3.71 -12.98 -2.73
CA VAL A 165 -3.93 -13.48 -1.37
C VAL A 165 -5.40 -13.83 -1.15
N ALA A 166 -5.61 -14.79 -0.27
CA ALA A 166 -6.93 -15.16 0.23
C ALA A 166 -6.78 -15.57 1.69
N ILE A 167 -7.21 -14.70 2.60
CA ILE A 167 -7.04 -14.93 4.04
C ILE A 167 -7.77 -16.18 4.51
N GLY A 168 -8.91 -16.53 3.89
CA GLY A 168 -9.62 -17.77 4.19
C GLY A 168 -8.85 -19.03 3.80
N ALA A 169 -8.00 -18.95 2.77
CA ALA A 169 -7.24 -20.08 2.27
C ALA A 169 -5.92 -20.28 3.01
N ASN A 170 -5.14 -19.21 3.17
CA ASN A 170 -3.85 -19.26 3.84
C ASN A 170 -3.52 -17.91 4.51
N PRO A 171 -3.89 -17.73 5.79
CA PRO A 171 -3.57 -16.51 6.54
C PRO A 171 -2.07 -16.22 6.62
N GLY A 172 -1.24 -17.27 6.75
CA GLY A 172 0.22 -17.12 6.85
C GLY A 172 0.84 -16.57 5.57
N GLN A 173 0.39 -17.05 4.41
CA GLN A 173 0.81 -16.50 3.11
C GLN A 173 0.29 -15.07 2.92
N ALA A 174 -0.92 -14.76 3.36
CA ALA A 174 -1.44 -13.40 3.30
C ALA A 174 -0.58 -12.44 4.11
N VAL A 175 -0.27 -12.75 5.39
CA VAL A 175 0.61 -11.92 6.22
C VAL A 175 1.98 -11.77 5.57
N LYS A 176 2.57 -12.86 5.08
CA LYS A 176 3.86 -12.84 4.39
C LYS A 176 3.85 -11.89 3.19
N ALA A 177 2.80 -11.94 2.37
CA ALA A 177 2.69 -11.07 1.19
C ALA A 177 2.60 -9.58 1.56
N PHE A 178 1.92 -9.23 2.65
CA PHE A 178 1.87 -7.85 3.13
C PHE A 178 3.23 -7.36 3.64
N VAL A 179 3.97 -8.22 4.36
CA VAL A 179 5.33 -7.88 4.84
C VAL A 179 6.29 -7.72 3.67
N GLU A 180 6.27 -8.64 2.70
CA GLU A 180 7.11 -8.55 1.50
C GLU A 180 6.78 -7.34 0.62
N ALA A 181 5.49 -7.03 0.46
CA ALA A 181 5.04 -5.87 -0.30
C ALA A 181 5.51 -4.54 0.31
N GLU A 182 5.38 -4.38 1.63
CA GLU A 182 5.80 -3.16 2.31
C GLU A 182 7.32 -2.97 2.31
N ALA A 183 8.07 -4.08 2.41
CA ALA A 183 9.53 -4.07 2.39
C ALA A 183 10.13 -3.95 0.97
N TYR A 184 9.32 -4.10 -0.08
CA TYR A 184 9.78 -3.98 -1.46
C TYR A 184 10.06 -2.51 -1.79
N PRO A 185 11.28 -2.12 -2.20
CA PRO A 185 11.62 -0.72 -2.48
C PRO A 185 11.11 -0.30 -3.87
N GLY A 186 9.80 -0.26 -4.03
CA GLY A 186 9.14 -0.02 -5.31
C GLY A 186 7.64 -0.30 -5.27
N PRO A 187 6.99 -0.38 -6.44
CA PRO A 187 5.56 -0.55 -6.53
C PRO A 187 5.14 -1.98 -6.13
N SER A 188 4.15 -2.05 -5.27
CA SER A 188 3.59 -3.32 -4.78
C SER A 188 2.09 -3.40 -5.07
N LEU A 189 1.62 -4.54 -5.57
CA LEU A 189 0.22 -4.83 -5.87
C LEU A 189 -0.21 -6.12 -5.17
N ILE A 190 -1.10 -5.98 -4.19
CA ILE A 190 -1.77 -7.10 -3.52
C ILE A 190 -3.21 -7.17 -4.03
N ILE A 191 -3.58 -8.31 -4.62
CA ILE A 191 -4.96 -8.62 -5.01
C ILE A 191 -5.53 -9.62 -4.00
N ALA A 192 -6.40 -9.12 -3.12
CA ALA A 192 -7.02 -9.91 -2.07
C ALA A 192 -8.43 -10.34 -2.46
N TYR A 193 -8.65 -11.65 -2.56
CA TYR A 193 -9.99 -12.19 -2.76
C TYR A 193 -10.89 -11.78 -1.58
N SER A 194 -12.03 -11.19 -1.88
CA SER A 194 -12.95 -10.62 -0.89
C SER A 194 -14.36 -11.13 -1.14
N HIS A 195 -14.80 -12.11 -0.35
CA HIS A 195 -16.17 -12.63 -0.42
C HIS A 195 -17.19 -11.54 -0.10
N CYS A 196 -18.33 -11.55 -0.79
CA CYS A 196 -19.34 -10.51 -0.71
C CYS A 196 -20.75 -11.09 -0.72
N ILE A 197 -21.72 -10.37 -0.14
CA ILE A 197 -23.14 -10.73 -0.19
C ILE A 197 -23.66 -10.90 -1.63
N ALA A 198 -23.07 -10.20 -2.59
CA ALA A 198 -23.42 -10.29 -4.01
C ALA A 198 -23.13 -11.66 -4.63
N HIS A 199 -22.30 -12.48 -3.96
CA HIS A 199 -22.04 -13.86 -4.37
C HIS A 199 -23.19 -14.81 -4.02
N GLY A 200 -24.19 -14.35 -3.26
CA GLY A 200 -25.33 -15.18 -2.85
C GLY A 200 -24.98 -16.27 -1.83
N ILE A 201 -23.88 -16.09 -1.09
CA ILE A 201 -23.40 -17.02 -0.08
C ILE A 201 -23.96 -16.71 1.31
N ASN A 202 -24.00 -17.72 2.18
CA ASN A 202 -24.30 -17.50 3.59
C ASN A 202 -23.08 -16.87 4.29
N MET A 203 -23.18 -15.58 4.63
CA MET A 203 -22.07 -14.83 5.25
C MET A 203 -21.65 -15.36 6.62
N THR A 204 -22.50 -16.10 7.35
CA THR A 204 -22.07 -16.74 8.60
C THR A 204 -21.04 -17.84 8.36
N ALA A 205 -21.01 -18.42 7.15
CA ALA A 205 -20.01 -19.35 6.68
C ALA A 205 -18.96 -18.68 5.76
N GLY A 206 -18.91 -17.34 5.71
CA GLY A 206 -18.12 -16.57 4.73
C GLY A 206 -16.63 -16.94 4.71
N TYR A 207 -16.03 -17.25 5.87
CA TYR A 207 -14.63 -17.72 5.93
C TYR A 207 -14.42 -19.06 5.22
N GLN A 208 -15.35 -20.01 5.36
CA GLN A 208 -15.27 -21.33 4.71
C GLN A 208 -15.51 -21.20 3.21
N GLU A 209 -16.50 -20.41 2.81
CA GLU A 209 -16.79 -20.12 1.41
C GLU A 209 -15.63 -19.37 0.74
N HIS A 210 -14.95 -18.47 1.47
CA HIS A 210 -13.73 -17.80 1.00
C HIS A 210 -12.65 -18.83 0.64
N LYS A 211 -12.35 -19.75 1.56
CA LYS A 211 -11.35 -20.81 1.34
C LYS A 211 -11.70 -21.65 0.12
N LYS A 212 -12.96 -22.08 0.03
CA LYS A 212 -13.46 -22.94 -1.05
C LYS A 212 -13.37 -22.22 -2.41
N ALA A 213 -13.91 -21.01 -2.51
CA ALA A 213 -13.92 -20.24 -3.74
C ALA A 213 -12.51 -19.96 -4.26
N PHE A 214 -11.57 -19.64 -3.37
CA PHE A 214 -10.18 -19.45 -3.77
C PHE A 214 -9.57 -20.73 -4.36
N LEU A 215 -9.75 -21.88 -3.71
CA LEU A 215 -9.22 -23.16 -4.22
C LEU A 215 -9.85 -23.56 -5.56
N GLU A 216 -11.16 -23.31 -5.73
CA GLU A 216 -11.86 -23.59 -6.98
C GLU A 216 -11.45 -22.66 -8.13
N SER A 217 -10.92 -21.46 -7.84
CA SER A 217 -10.45 -20.52 -8.85
C SER A 217 -9.16 -20.97 -9.57
N TYR A 218 -8.45 -21.97 -9.04
CA TYR A 218 -7.25 -22.58 -9.67
C TYR A 218 -7.55 -23.87 -10.44
N THR A 219 -8.77 -24.41 -10.33
CA THR A 219 -9.18 -25.66 -11.00
C THR A 219 -10.09 -25.45 -12.20
N LYS A 220 -10.43 -24.20 -12.53
CA LYS A 220 -11.28 -23.79 -13.66
C LYS A 220 -10.52 -22.88 -14.63
#